data_AF-A0A0K1JI50-F1
#
_entry.id   AF-A0A0K1JI50-F1
#
_cell.length_a   1.000
_cell.length_b   1.000
_cell.length_c   1.000
_cell.angle_alpha   90.00
_cell.angle_beta   90.00
_cell.angle_gamma   90.00
#
_symmetry.space_group_name_H-M   'P 1'
#
loop_
_entity.id
_entity.type
_entity.pdbx_description
1 polymer ?
#
loop_
_entity_poly.entity_id
_entity_poly.type
_entity_poly.pdbx_seq_one_letter_code
_entity_poly.pdbx_strand_id
1 'polypeptide(L)'
;MSARRSTATIAAGLLALTLATTACSGGGGNGKSGGGPVPTAWSAGDASNKQDKPGEQEQGGNRKVVPSATSWQDMKLAPDSAMVDFASWPDANELYASDQLTGMLPESKSLQLTPCSFGSIDGGGMTPKNANCTVSVKVNEGKYDDAKSKMKVHLRGIGADSEVTKAWDKARDGYRAENVSQDVFYQDGTYGARRALFRQKGLGSFVISDGQVAAWIDIEFVGFDFLTAPAGGGVGDVVRKQIFPIAVQDLVGKLPRKFA
;
A
#
# COMPACT_ATOMS: atom_id res chain seq x y z
N MET A 1 38.10 39.78 16.41
CA MET A 1 37.26 40.97 16.12
C MET A 1 36.00 40.50 15.40
N SER A 2 34.84 40.95 15.90
CA SER A 2 33.46 40.92 15.37
C SER A 2 33.01 39.75 14.48
N ALA A 3 32.18 38.82 14.95
CA ALA A 3 30.74 38.94 15.27
C ALA A 3 29.85 39.27 14.06
N ARG A 4 28.93 38.34 13.73
CA ARG A 4 27.50 38.62 13.51
C ARG A 4 26.69 37.33 13.55
N ARG A 5 26.03 37.12 14.70
CA ARG A 5 24.83 36.30 14.85
C ARG A 5 23.68 37.07 14.22
N SER A 6 22.84 36.40 13.44
CA SER A 6 21.52 36.90 13.07
C SER A 6 20.48 36.06 13.81
N THR A 7 19.95 36.67 14.85
CA THR A 7 18.78 36.26 15.61
C THR A 7 17.54 36.63 14.80
N ALA A 8 16.61 35.69 14.61
CA ALA A 8 15.25 36.01 14.19
C ALA A 8 14.29 35.34 15.16
N THR A 9 13.79 36.15 16.08
CA THR A 9 12.68 35.87 17.00
C THR A 9 11.39 36.21 16.26
N ILE A 10 10.46 35.26 16.10
CA ILE A 10 9.06 35.59 15.82
C ILE A 10 8.14 34.74 16.70
N ALA A 11 7.56 35.47 17.65
CA ALA A 11 6.23 35.39 18.24
C ALA A 11 5.56 34.03 18.46
N ALA A 12 5.27 33.80 19.75
CA ALA A 12 4.30 32.88 20.27
C ALA A 12 2.88 33.14 19.73
N GLY A 13 2.16 32.05 19.46
CA GLY A 13 0.72 32.03 19.29
C GLY A 13 0.17 30.75 19.91
N LEU A 14 -0.15 30.81 21.20
CA LEU A 14 -1.04 29.84 21.84
C LEU A 14 -2.40 29.90 21.14
N LEU A 15 -2.94 28.76 20.76
CA LEU A 15 -4.39 28.56 20.72
C LEU A 15 -4.68 27.09 21.02
N ALA A 16 -5.10 26.88 22.27
CA ALA A 16 -5.88 25.73 22.68
C ALA A 16 -7.20 25.73 21.91
N LEU A 17 -7.75 24.56 21.59
CA LEU A 17 -9.20 24.38 21.62
C LEU A 17 -9.57 22.94 21.96
N THR A 18 -10.31 22.86 23.06
CA THR A 18 -10.99 21.74 23.67
C THR A 18 -12.14 21.18 22.83
N LEU A 19 -12.39 19.89 23.01
CA LEU A 19 -13.62 19.16 22.67
C LEU A 19 -14.88 19.88 23.16
N ALA A 20 -15.97 19.85 22.39
CA ALA A 20 -17.33 19.64 22.92
C ALA A 20 -18.36 19.41 21.79
N THR A 21 -19.39 18.67 22.19
CA THR A 21 -20.50 18.06 21.47
C THR A 21 -21.67 19.00 21.14
N THR A 22 -22.57 18.48 20.30
CA THR A 22 -24.05 18.66 20.25
C THR A 22 -24.70 19.90 19.59
N ALA A 23 -25.54 19.55 18.60
CA ALA A 23 -26.95 19.93 18.40
C ALA A 23 -27.36 21.31 17.84
N CYS A 24 -28.08 21.21 16.71
CA CYS A 24 -29.26 21.95 16.25
C CYS A 24 -29.29 23.49 16.14
N SER A 25 -29.59 23.91 14.91
CA SER A 25 -30.46 25.03 14.52
C SER A 25 -29.97 26.48 14.71
N GLY A 26 -29.73 27.12 13.56
CA GLY A 26 -30.21 28.47 13.26
C GLY A 26 -29.38 29.64 13.77
N GLY A 27 -28.85 30.43 12.84
CA GLY A 27 -28.30 31.75 13.14
C GLY A 27 -26.99 32.01 12.41
N GLY A 28 -27.00 32.99 11.51
CA GLY A 28 -25.85 33.36 10.70
C GLY A 28 -24.63 33.79 11.53
N GLY A 29 -23.46 33.52 10.97
CA GLY A 29 -22.19 33.97 11.54
C GLY A 29 -21.02 33.50 10.70
N ASN A 30 -20.24 34.46 10.19
CA ASN A 30 -18.96 34.27 9.53
C ASN A 30 -18.06 33.29 10.30
N GLY A 31 -17.57 32.25 9.62
CA GLY A 31 -16.59 31.31 10.17
C GLY A 31 -15.61 30.84 9.11
N LYS A 32 -14.39 31.37 9.14
CA LYS A 32 -13.22 30.78 8.48
C LYS A 32 -12.94 29.41 9.11
N SER A 33 -12.90 28.36 8.30
CA SER A 33 -11.92 27.27 8.42
C SER A 33 -11.91 26.49 7.12
N GLY A 34 -10.90 26.74 6.29
CA GLY A 34 -10.60 25.91 5.14
C GLY A 34 -10.06 24.58 5.66
N GLY A 35 -10.95 23.59 5.84
CA GLY A 35 -10.54 22.20 5.89
C GLY A 35 -9.84 21.91 4.57
N GLY A 36 -8.53 21.69 4.62
CA GLY A 36 -7.78 21.20 3.46
C GLY A 36 -8.47 19.95 2.90
N PRO A 37 -8.32 19.68 1.59
CA PRO A 37 -8.96 18.54 0.95
C PRO A 37 -8.69 17.26 1.77
N VAL A 38 -9.76 16.54 2.10
CA VAL A 38 -9.66 15.23 2.75
C VAL A 38 -8.84 14.34 1.83
N PRO A 39 -7.76 13.69 2.31
CA PRO A 39 -6.98 12.81 1.47
C PRO A 39 -7.88 11.71 0.87
N THR A 40 -7.91 11.61 -0.45
CA THR A 40 -8.71 10.61 -1.17
C THR A 40 -7.82 9.49 -1.69
N ALA A 41 -8.38 8.35 -2.09
CA ALA A 41 -7.60 7.37 -2.83
C ALA A 41 -7.40 7.84 -4.28
N TRP A 42 -6.46 7.24 -5.02
CA TRP A 42 -6.44 7.42 -6.47
C TRP A 42 -7.73 6.84 -7.07
N SER A 43 -8.34 7.53 -8.05
CA SER A 43 -9.59 7.08 -8.66
C SER A 43 -9.33 6.55 -10.08
N ALA A 44 -10.00 5.46 -10.44
CA ALA A 44 -9.96 4.95 -11.81
C ALA A 44 -10.59 5.91 -12.84
N GLY A 45 -11.44 6.84 -12.37
CA GLY A 45 -12.02 7.90 -13.21
C GLY A 45 -10.98 8.91 -13.70
N ASP A 46 -9.92 9.14 -12.93
CA ASP A 46 -8.83 10.06 -13.25
C ASP A 46 -7.69 9.38 -14.03
N ALA A 47 -7.90 8.14 -14.48
CA ALA A 47 -6.85 7.34 -15.07
C ALA A 47 -6.34 7.96 -16.38
N SER A 48 -5.03 8.18 -16.42
CA SER A 48 -4.33 8.58 -17.65
C SER A 48 -4.23 7.42 -18.66
N ASN A 49 -4.22 6.19 -18.15
CA ASN A 49 -4.27 4.97 -18.95
C ASN A 49 -5.64 4.28 -18.84
N LYS A 50 -6.39 4.28 -19.94
CA LYS A 50 -7.71 3.65 -20.07
C LYS A 50 -7.70 2.35 -20.87
N GLN A 51 -6.53 1.94 -21.40
CA GLN A 51 -6.40 0.75 -22.25
C GLN A 51 -6.29 -0.54 -21.43
N ASP A 52 -5.89 -0.41 -20.17
CA ASP A 52 -5.80 -1.52 -19.23
C ASP A 52 -7.16 -1.97 -18.71
N LYS A 53 -7.17 -3.14 -18.07
CA LYS A 53 -8.39 -3.74 -17.53
C LYS A 53 -8.87 -2.94 -16.31
N PRO A 54 -10.19 -2.77 -16.13
CA PRO A 54 -10.71 -2.27 -14.88
C PRO A 54 -10.38 -3.24 -13.73
N GLY A 55 -10.38 -2.74 -12.50
CA GLY A 55 -10.21 -3.57 -11.32
C GLY A 55 -11.26 -4.69 -11.24
N GLU A 56 -10.79 -5.88 -10.93
CA GLU A 56 -11.64 -7.04 -10.65
C GLU A 56 -11.71 -7.21 -9.13
N GLN A 57 -12.88 -7.00 -8.53
CA GLN A 57 -13.10 -7.27 -7.11
C GLN A 57 -14.38 -8.08 -6.95
N GLU A 58 -14.26 -9.27 -6.37
CA GLU A 58 -15.39 -10.11 -5.99
C GLU A 58 -15.52 -10.11 -4.47
N GLN A 59 -16.76 -10.16 -3.96
CA GLN A 59 -16.97 -10.35 -2.53
C GLN A 59 -16.51 -11.76 -2.13
N GLY A 60 -15.44 -11.83 -1.34
CA GLY A 60 -15.08 -13.03 -0.60
C GLY A 60 -15.90 -13.11 0.68
N GLY A 61 -16.51 -14.27 0.97
CA GLY A 61 -17.59 -14.41 1.97
C GLY A 61 -17.40 -13.62 3.28
N ASN A 62 -16.20 -13.64 3.87
CA ASN A 62 -15.87 -12.91 5.10
C ASN A 62 -14.61 -12.03 4.98
N ARG A 63 -14.05 -11.87 3.78
CA ARG A 63 -12.82 -11.08 3.60
C ARG A 63 -13.14 -9.60 3.65
N LYS A 64 -12.34 -8.82 4.37
CA LYS A 64 -12.56 -7.38 4.54
C LYS A 64 -11.26 -6.61 4.65
N VAL A 65 -11.31 -5.37 4.18
CA VAL A 65 -10.28 -4.36 4.44
C VAL A 65 -10.31 -4.02 5.93
N VAL A 66 -9.15 -4.04 6.57
CA VAL A 66 -8.95 -3.60 7.95
C VAL A 66 -8.05 -2.38 7.90
N PRO A 67 -8.59 -1.17 8.15
CA PRO A 67 -7.81 0.05 8.09
C PRO A 67 -6.58 -0.02 8.99
N SER A 68 -5.42 0.33 8.44
CA SER A 68 -4.18 0.42 9.20
C SER A 68 -4.29 1.47 10.30
N ALA A 69 -3.85 1.13 11.51
CA ALA A 69 -3.65 2.10 12.59
C ALA A 69 -2.38 2.97 12.36
N THR A 70 -1.47 2.52 11.49
CA THR A 70 -0.24 3.25 11.14
C THR A 70 -0.42 4.05 9.85
N SER A 71 0.15 5.25 9.84
CA SER A 71 0.11 6.21 8.73
C SER A 71 1.53 6.60 8.35
N TRP A 72 1.79 6.75 7.05
CA TRP A 72 3.07 7.17 6.48
C TRP A 72 3.01 8.61 5.94
N GLN A 73 2.00 9.35 6.37
CA GLN A 73 1.70 10.70 5.90
C GLN A 73 2.77 11.77 6.21
N ASP A 74 3.70 11.47 7.11
CA ASP A 74 4.80 12.35 7.50
C ASP A 74 6.11 12.05 6.76
N MET A 75 6.14 11.02 5.90
CA MET A 75 7.30 10.77 5.04
C MET A 75 7.54 11.95 4.11
N LYS A 76 8.80 12.36 3.98
CA LYS A 76 9.22 13.47 3.10
C LYS A 76 10.46 13.09 2.34
N LEU A 77 10.56 13.62 1.12
CA LEU A 77 11.80 13.55 0.35
C LEU A 77 12.93 14.23 1.12
N ALA A 78 14.11 13.62 1.06
CA ALA A 78 15.31 14.27 1.56
C ALA A 78 15.63 15.51 0.68
N PRO A 79 16.20 16.58 1.26
CA PRO A 79 16.61 17.74 0.48
C PRO A 79 17.51 17.31 -0.69
N ASP A 80 17.24 17.86 -1.87
CA ASP A 80 18.00 17.60 -3.11
C ASP A 80 18.06 16.12 -3.55
N SER A 81 17.13 15.29 -3.08
CA SER A 81 17.06 13.86 -3.39
C SER A 81 15.65 13.45 -3.80
N ALA A 82 15.57 12.54 -4.77
CA ALA A 82 14.32 11.88 -5.13
C ALA A 82 13.95 10.73 -4.16
N MET A 83 14.74 10.51 -3.10
CA MET A 83 14.51 9.46 -2.11
C MET A 83 13.93 10.05 -0.83
N VAL A 84 13.01 9.33 -0.20
CA VAL A 84 12.58 9.62 1.16
C VAL A 84 13.73 9.34 2.13
N ASP A 85 13.88 10.17 3.15
CA ASP A 85 14.89 9.95 4.19
C ASP A 85 14.73 8.53 4.79
N PHE A 86 15.81 7.77 4.74
CA PHE A 86 15.86 6.37 5.16
C PHE A 86 15.38 6.18 6.61
N ALA A 87 15.59 7.15 7.49
CA ALA A 87 15.11 7.10 8.87
C ALA A 87 13.57 7.04 8.96
N SER A 88 12.86 7.67 8.01
CA SER A 88 11.39 7.76 7.97
C SER A 88 10.71 6.61 7.23
N TRP A 89 11.48 5.72 6.60
CA TRP A 89 10.92 4.54 5.95
C TRP A 89 10.29 3.58 6.98
N PRO A 90 9.09 3.06 6.72
CA PRO A 90 8.51 1.99 7.54
C PRO A 90 9.40 0.74 7.47
N ASP A 91 9.43 -0.02 8.57
CA ASP A 91 9.98 -1.37 8.52
C ASP A 91 8.97 -2.30 7.82
N ALA A 92 9.47 -3.26 7.04
CA ALA A 92 8.61 -4.01 6.16
C ALA A 92 7.68 -4.99 6.90
N ASN A 93 8.10 -5.39 8.10
CA ASN A 93 7.29 -6.11 9.09
C ASN A 93 6.06 -5.30 9.56
N GLU A 94 6.04 -3.98 9.36
CA GLU A 94 4.92 -3.09 9.71
C GLU A 94 3.96 -2.82 8.52
N LEU A 95 4.24 -3.39 7.34
CA LEU A 95 3.32 -3.26 6.20
C LEU A 95 1.96 -3.88 6.53
N TYR A 96 1.94 -5.10 7.09
CA TYR A 96 0.71 -5.76 7.50
C TYR A 96 0.74 -6.13 8.97
N ALA A 97 -0.16 -5.53 9.73
CA ALA A 97 -0.45 -5.98 11.09
C ALA A 97 -1.27 -7.30 11.07
N SER A 98 -1.23 -8.03 12.18
CA SER A 98 -1.87 -9.36 12.29
C SER A 98 -3.39 -9.33 12.06
N ASP A 99 -4.05 -8.24 12.44
CA ASP A 99 -5.48 -8.03 12.25
C ASP A 99 -5.83 -7.80 10.76
N GLN A 100 -5.00 -7.06 10.03
CA GLN A 100 -5.11 -6.89 8.57
C GLN A 100 -4.98 -8.23 7.85
N LEU A 101 -3.98 -9.01 8.22
CA LEU A 101 -3.79 -10.37 7.68
C LEU A 101 -4.99 -11.29 7.99
N THR A 102 -5.58 -11.16 9.18
CA THR A 102 -6.78 -11.93 9.57
C THR A 102 -8.02 -11.50 8.79
N GLY A 103 -8.18 -10.21 8.50
CA GLY A 103 -9.27 -9.68 7.67
C GLY A 103 -9.17 -10.12 6.21
N MET A 104 -7.95 -10.20 5.69
CA MET A 104 -7.66 -10.64 4.32
C MET A 104 -7.77 -12.18 4.16
N LEU A 105 -7.38 -12.93 5.18
CA LEU A 105 -7.36 -14.40 5.21
C LEU A 105 -8.16 -14.94 6.43
N PRO A 106 -9.49 -14.74 6.46
CA PRO A 106 -10.32 -15.12 7.61
C PRO A 106 -10.40 -16.64 7.81
N GLU A 107 -10.05 -17.43 6.81
CA GLU A 107 -9.96 -18.89 6.90
C GLU A 107 -8.68 -19.36 7.61
N SER A 108 -7.72 -18.46 7.87
CA SER A 108 -6.54 -18.78 8.64
C SER A 108 -6.88 -18.99 10.12
N LYS A 109 -6.36 -20.07 10.70
CA LYS A 109 -6.45 -20.39 12.14
C LYS A 109 -5.28 -19.80 12.93
N SER A 110 -4.13 -19.64 12.30
CA SER A 110 -3.02 -18.87 12.86
C SER A 110 -2.15 -18.26 11.75
N LEU A 111 -1.58 -17.10 12.03
CA LEU A 111 -0.69 -16.37 11.15
C LEU A 111 0.65 -16.23 11.85
N GLN A 112 1.72 -16.61 11.17
CA GLN A 112 3.08 -16.43 11.68
C GLN A 112 3.82 -15.49 10.74
N LEU A 113 4.06 -14.27 11.22
CA LEU A 113 4.95 -13.34 10.56
C LEU A 113 6.39 -13.78 10.87
N THR A 114 7.12 -14.21 9.83
CA THR A 114 8.56 -14.43 9.97
C THR A 114 9.26 -13.07 9.90
N PRO A 115 10.25 -12.80 10.76
CA PRO A 115 11.04 -11.58 10.68
C PRO A 115 11.56 -11.34 9.27
N CYS A 116 11.49 -10.10 8.82
CA CYS A 116 11.88 -9.79 7.45
C CYS A 116 13.38 -9.93 7.27
N SER A 117 13.78 -10.46 6.12
CA SER A 117 15.18 -10.46 5.69
C SER A 117 15.43 -9.18 4.91
N PHE A 118 16.40 -8.39 5.36
CA PHE A 118 16.87 -7.20 4.67
C PHE A 118 17.86 -7.62 3.57
N GLY A 119 17.69 -7.18 2.33
CA GLY A 119 18.61 -7.60 1.26
C GLY A 119 18.14 -7.36 -0.19
N SER A 120 18.89 -7.96 -1.12
CA SER A 120 18.71 -7.85 -2.57
C SER A 120 17.31 -8.26 -3.01
N ILE A 121 16.63 -7.38 -3.75
CA ILE A 121 15.47 -7.76 -4.55
C ILE A 121 15.93 -7.75 -6.01
N ASP A 122 15.72 -8.84 -6.74
CA ASP A 122 16.13 -8.97 -8.14
C ASP A 122 15.63 -7.78 -8.98
N GLY A 123 16.56 -7.07 -9.63
CA GLY A 123 16.28 -5.91 -10.46
C GLY A 123 16.04 -4.58 -9.71
N GLY A 124 16.29 -4.52 -8.40
CA GLY A 124 16.17 -3.30 -7.58
C GLY A 124 17.49 -2.83 -6.93
N GLY A 125 17.52 -1.58 -6.46
CA GLY A 125 18.61 -1.09 -5.62
C GLY A 125 18.62 -1.78 -4.24
N MET A 126 19.77 -1.87 -3.59
CA MET A 126 19.87 -2.37 -2.21
C MET A 126 19.64 -1.24 -1.22
N THR A 127 18.63 -1.35 -0.37
CA THR A 127 18.56 -0.56 0.87
C THR A 127 18.37 -1.52 2.05
N PRO A 128 18.89 -1.23 3.26
CA PRO A 128 18.66 -2.07 4.43
C PRO A 128 17.19 -2.10 4.90
N LYS A 129 16.27 -1.37 4.26
CA LYS A 129 14.81 -1.43 4.49
C LYS A 129 14.03 -2.00 3.30
N ASN A 130 14.72 -2.34 2.20
CA ASN A 130 14.18 -3.27 1.22
C ASN A 130 14.17 -4.63 1.89
N ALA A 131 12.99 -5.01 2.37
CA ALA A 131 12.83 -6.20 3.15
C ALA A 131 11.85 -7.14 2.45
N ASN A 132 12.22 -8.42 2.49
CA ASN A 132 11.39 -9.54 2.10
C ASN A 132 10.81 -10.13 3.39
N CYS A 133 9.52 -9.91 3.60
CA CYS A 133 8.79 -10.45 4.74
C CYS A 133 7.99 -11.66 4.27
N THR A 134 8.12 -12.79 4.97
CA THR A 134 7.29 -13.97 4.71
C THR A 134 6.24 -14.11 5.79
N VAL A 135 4.97 -14.03 5.41
CA VAL A 135 3.83 -14.40 6.23
C VAL A 135 3.47 -15.85 5.93
N SER A 136 3.63 -16.72 6.93
CA SER A 136 3.17 -18.10 6.86
C SER A 136 1.74 -18.20 7.38
N VAL A 137 0.87 -18.82 6.59
CA VAL A 137 -0.57 -18.92 6.89
C VAL A 137 -0.91 -20.36 7.31
N LYS A 138 -1.44 -20.54 8.52
CA LYS A 138 -1.87 -21.84 9.05
C LYS A 138 -3.39 -21.94 9.03
N VAL A 139 -3.92 -23.06 8.54
CA VAL A 139 -5.35 -23.24 8.24
C VAL A 139 -6.01 -24.29 9.14
N ASN A 140 -5.23 -25.16 9.81
CA ASN A 140 -5.74 -26.17 10.75
C ASN A 140 -4.82 -26.33 11.97
N GLU A 141 -5.40 -26.72 13.13
CA GLU A 141 -4.64 -27.17 14.29
C GLU A 141 -4.01 -28.54 13.98
N GLY A 142 -2.68 -28.65 14.03
CA GLY A 142 -1.99 -29.95 14.07
C GLY A 142 -1.39 -30.49 12.76
N LYS A 143 -1.62 -29.87 11.60
CA LYS A 143 -0.75 -30.10 10.44
C LYS A 143 -0.34 -28.78 9.83
N TYR A 144 0.92 -28.44 10.08
CA TYR A 144 1.59 -27.59 9.15
C TYR A 144 1.62 -28.27 7.78
N ASP A 145 1.40 -27.50 6.73
CA ASP A 145 2.25 -27.65 5.56
C ASP A 145 3.09 -26.37 5.54
N ASP A 146 4.04 -26.22 6.49
CA ASP A 146 4.91 -25.03 6.62
C ASP A 146 5.75 -24.80 5.34
N ALA A 147 5.70 -25.75 4.42
CA ALA A 147 6.28 -25.69 3.11
C ALA A 147 5.45 -24.91 2.06
N LYS A 148 4.12 -24.69 2.20
CA LYS A 148 3.30 -24.31 1.01
C LYS A 148 2.62 -22.94 1.03
N SER A 149 1.89 -22.52 2.07
CA SER A 149 1.14 -21.25 2.04
C SER A 149 1.96 -20.05 2.55
N LYS A 150 2.49 -19.23 1.64
CA LYS A 150 3.31 -18.06 2.00
C LYS A 150 2.85 -16.82 1.24
N MET A 151 2.68 -15.72 1.96
CA MET A 151 2.63 -14.40 1.35
C MET A 151 3.98 -13.72 1.56
N LYS A 152 4.70 -13.40 0.49
CA LYS A 152 5.91 -12.58 0.58
C LYS A 152 5.58 -11.14 0.24
N VAL A 153 6.03 -10.21 1.06
CA VAL A 153 5.84 -8.78 0.83
C VAL A 153 7.21 -8.15 0.62
N HIS A 154 7.34 -7.42 -0.48
CA HIS A 154 8.56 -6.72 -0.86
C HIS A 154 8.29 -5.23 -0.96
N LEU A 155 8.92 -4.45 -0.08
CA LEU A 155 9.03 -3.01 -0.27
C LEU A 155 10.19 -2.73 -1.22
N ARG A 156 9.88 -2.43 -2.48
CA ARG A 156 10.89 -2.23 -3.55
C ARG A 156 11.61 -0.89 -3.42
N GLY A 157 10.88 0.13 -2.98
CA GLY A 157 11.43 1.45 -2.71
C GLY A 157 10.37 2.49 -2.38
N ILE A 158 10.82 3.58 -1.75
CA ILE A 158 10.02 4.76 -1.43
C ILE A 158 10.80 6.01 -1.88
N GLY A 159 10.12 6.92 -2.58
CA GLY A 159 10.74 8.10 -3.14
C GLY A 159 9.72 9.04 -3.78
N ALA A 160 10.21 9.94 -4.61
CA ALA A 160 9.39 10.87 -5.36
C ALA A 160 8.41 10.10 -6.26
N ASP A 161 7.14 10.51 -6.29
CA ASP A 161 6.09 9.85 -7.08
C ASP A 161 6.51 9.65 -8.53
N SER A 162 7.13 10.68 -9.14
CA SER A 162 7.59 10.64 -10.53
C SER A 162 8.63 9.56 -10.77
N GLU A 163 9.61 9.41 -9.88
CA GLU A 163 10.72 8.46 -10.07
C GLU A 163 10.28 7.02 -9.75
N VAL A 164 9.50 6.84 -8.69
CA VAL A 164 8.96 5.52 -8.31
C VAL A 164 7.99 5.02 -9.38
N THR A 165 7.06 5.86 -9.84
CA THR A 165 6.09 5.49 -10.88
C THR A 165 6.80 5.19 -12.20
N LYS A 166 7.82 5.97 -12.59
CA LYS A 166 8.62 5.72 -13.79
C LYS A 166 9.39 4.40 -13.72
N ALA A 167 10.00 4.09 -12.57
CA ALA A 167 10.70 2.82 -12.36
C ALA A 167 9.73 1.62 -12.42
N TRP A 168 8.55 1.76 -11.81
CA TRP A 168 7.50 0.75 -11.88
C TRP A 168 6.96 0.56 -13.29
N ASP A 169 6.68 1.65 -14.02
CA ASP A 169 6.17 1.61 -15.40
C ASP A 169 7.18 0.90 -16.32
N LYS A 170 8.50 1.13 -16.13
CA LYS A 170 9.56 0.39 -16.85
C LYS A 170 9.50 -1.12 -16.57
N ALA A 171 9.28 -1.53 -15.32
CA ALA A 171 9.15 -2.95 -14.97
C ALA A 171 7.85 -3.56 -15.55
N ARG A 172 6.73 -2.82 -15.48
CA ARG A 172 5.46 -3.21 -16.08
C ARG A 172 5.62 -3.47 -17.58
N ASP A 173 6.29 -2.57 -18.30
CA ASP A 173 6.45 -2.70 -19.74
C ASP A 173 7.29 -3.92 -20.11
N GLY A 174 8.29 -4.27 -19.26
CA GLY A 174 8.99 -5.55 -19.34
C GLY A 174 8.05 -6.74 -19.22
N TYR A 175 7.17 -6.75 -18.21
CA TYR A 175 6.19 -7.83 -18.04
C TYR A 175 5.18 -7.92 -19.19
N ARG A 176 4.77 -6.80 -19.77
CA ARG A 176 3.90 -6.80 -20.96
C ARG A 176 4.58 -7.43 -22.16
N ALA A 177 5.87 -7.15 -22.36
CA ALA A 177 6.64 -7.70 -23.47
C ALA A 177 6.77 -9.23 -23.40
N GLU A 178 6.71 -9.82 -22.19
CA GLU A 178 6.66 -11.28 -22.00
C GLU A 178 5.35 -11.91 -22.54
N ASN A 179 4.30 -11.11 -22.74
CA ASN A 179 3.01 -11.49 -23.35
C ASN A 179 2.36 -12.74 -22.72
N VAL A 180 2.37 -12.81 -21.39
CA VAL A 180 1.77 -13.90 -20.63
C VAL A 180 0.25 -13.68 -20.52
N SER A 181 -0.55 -14.61 -21.03
CA SER A 181 -2.01 -14.43 -21.22
C SER A 181 -2.81 -14.24 -19.93
N GLN A 182 -2.30 -14.72 -18.79
CA GLN A 182 -2.94 -14.61 -17.48
C GLN A 182 -2.48 -13.39 -16.68
N ASP A 183 -1.51 -12.62 -17.19
CA ASP A 183 -1.13 -11.36 -16.57
C ASP A 183 -2.24 -10.32 -16.77
N VAL A 184 -2.50 -9.56 -15.72
CA VAL A 184 -3.54 -8.53 -15.67
C VAL A 184 -2.90 -7.21 -15.28
N PHE A 185 -2.95 -6.27 -16.21
CA PHE A 185 -2.54 -4.89 -15.99
C PHE A 185 -3.80 -4.07 -15.76
N TYR A 186 -3.83 -3.32 -14.66
CA TYR A 186 -5.00 -2.56 -14.26
C TYR A 186 -4.86 -1.08 -14.61
N GLN A 187 -6.01 -0.44 -14.85
CA GLN A 187 -6.07 1.01 -15.02
C GLN A 187 -5.50 1.74 -13.80
N ASP A 188 -4.94 2.93 -14.01
CA ASP A 188 -4.51 3.80 -12.92
C ASP A 188 -5.65 4.03 -11.93
N GLY A 189 -5.39 4.14 -10.62
CA GLY A 189 -6.45 4.34 -9.64
C GLY A 189 -7.23 3.08 -9.26
N THR A 190 -6.96 1.95 -9.90
CA THR A 190 -7.57 0.68 -9.52
C THR A 190 -7.24 0.31 -8.07
N TYR A 191 -8.25 -0.11 -7.31
CA TYR A 191 -8.18 -0.41 -5.87
C TYR A 191 -7.71 0.76 -4.99
N GLY A 192 -7.72 2.00 -5.50
CA GLY A 192 -7.23 3.17 -4.79
C GLY A 192 -5.73 3.44 -4.97
N ALA A 193 -5.00 2.55 -5.65
CA ALA A 193 -3.57 2.66 -5.89
C ALA A 193 -3.25 3.51 -7.12
N ARG A 194 -2.06 4.12 -7.14
CA ARG A 194 -1.56 4.89 -8.29
C ARG A 194 -1.38 4.00 -9.53
N ARG A 195 -0.82 2.81 -9.32
CA ARG A 195 -0.58 1.75 -10.31
C ARG A 195 -0.86 0.39 -9.69
N ALA A 196 -1.37 -0.55 -10.46
CA ALA A 196 -1.49 -1.94 -10.04
C ALA A 196 -1.39 -2.91 -11.22
N LEU A 197 -0.83 -4.08 -10.97
CA LEU A 197 -0.87 -5.24 -11.85
C LEU A 197 -0.91 -6.52 -11.01
N PHE A 198 -1.37 -7.60 -11.62
CA PHE A 198 -1.32 -8.95 -11.07
C PHE A 198 -0.83 -9.90 -12.14
N ARG A 199 0.20 -10.69 -11.85
CA ARG A 199 0.79 -11.64 -12.78
C ARG A 199 0.38 -13.07 -12.48
N GLN A 200 0.43 -13.90 -13.51
CA GLN A 200 0.44 -15.35 -13.35
C GLN A 200 1.54 -15.75 -12.35
N LYS A 201 1.29 -16.80 -11.57
CA LYS A 201 2.12 -17.26 -10.43
C LYS A 201 1.94 -16.48 -9.13
N GLY A 202 0.95 -15.59 -9.05
CA GLY A 202 0.55 -14.98 -7.79
C GLY A 202 1.39 -13.77 -7.39
N LEU A 203 2.02 -13.07 -8.35
CA LEU A 203 2.73 -11.82 -8.08
C LEU A 203 1.79 -10.63 -8.31
N GLY A 204 1.35 -9.99 -7.24
CA GLY A 204 0.75 -8.66 -7.28
C GLY A 204 1.83 -7.58 -7.18
N SER A 205 1.73 -6.51 -7.95
CA SER A 205 2.65 -5.38 -7.88
C SER A 205 1.89 -4.07 -8.00
N PHE A 206 2.15 -3.12 -7.12
CA PHE A 206 1.40 -1.86 -7.08
C PHE A 206 2.23 -0.71 -6.50
N VAL A 207 1.76 0.49 -6.79
CA VAL A 207 2.30 1.75 -6.27
C VAL A 207 1.20 2.46 -5.49
N ILE A 208 1.48 2.78 -4.22
CA ILE A 208 0.67 3.73 -3.46
C ILE A 208 1.38 5.08 -3.45
N SER A 209 0.62 6.18 -3.48
CA SER A 209 1.20 7.51 -3.64
C SER A 209 0.30 8.57 -3.03
N ASP A 210 0.91 9.52 -2.33
CA ASP A 210 0.20 10.73 -1.91
C ASP A 210 0.20 11.83 -2.99
N GLY A 211 0.93 11.62 -4.10
CA GLY A 211 1.15 12.56 -5.21
C GLY A 211 2.47 13.33 -5.14
N GLN A 212 3.21 13.27 -4.03
CA GLN A 212 4.60 13.72 -3.92
C GLN A 212 5.56 12.56 -3.62
N VAL A 213 5.17 11.70 -2.70
CA VAL A 213 5.88 10.49 -2.29
C VAL A 213 5.08 9.28 -2.74
N ALA A 214 5.78 8.26 -3.24
CA ALA A 214 5.21 6.98 -3.58
C ALA A 214 6.03 5.81 -3.03
N ALA A 215 5.37 4.68 -2.82
CA ALA A 215 5.97 3.41 -2.43
C ALA A 215 5.59 2.34 -3.44
N TRP A 216 6.60 1.62 -3.96
CA TRP A 216 6.41 0.43 -4.80
C TRP A 216 6.49 -0.82 -3.93
N ILE A 217 5.41 -1.61 -3.97
CA ILE A 217 5.25 -2.83 -3.19
C ILE A 217 4.92 -4.00 -4.14
N ASP A 218 5.61 -5.12 -3.94
CA ASP A 218 5.22 -6.40 -4.54
C ASP A 218 4.71 -7.35 -3.45
N ILE A 219 3.71 -8.16 -3.80
CA ILE A 219 3.18 -9.24 -2.96
C ILE A 219 3.18 -10.52 -3.76
N GLU A 220 3.90 -11.54 -3.30
CA GLU A 220 3.93 -12.88 -3.89
C GLU A 220 3.07 -13.83 -3.05
N PHE A 221 2.11 -14.48 -3.69
CA PHE A 221 1.23 -15.49 -3.09
C PHE A 221 1.66 -16.88 -3.54
N VAL A 222 2.15 -17.70 -2.59
CA VAL A 222 2.64 -19.06 -2.84
C VAL A 222 1.75 -20.06 -2.11
N GLY A 223 1.33 -21.12 -2.81
CA GLY A 223 0.71 -22.34 -2.26
C GLY A 223 -0.55 -22.14 -1.42
N PHE A 224 -1.49 -21.30 -1.90
CA PHE A 224 -2.79 -21.05 -1.26
C PHE A 224 -3.87 -22.10 -1.63
N ASP A 225 -3.50 -23.37 -1.79
CA ASP A 225 -4.40 -24.43 -2.30
C ASP A 225 -5.59 -24.75 -1.38
N PHE A 226 -5.56 -24.23 -0.14
CA PHE A 226 -6.65 -24.33 0.82
C PHE A 226 -7.81 -23.37 0.55
N LEU A 227 -7.63 -22.38 -0.33
CA LEU A 227 -8.68 -21.42 -0.67
C LEU A 227 -9.76 -22.11 -1.49
N THR A 228 -11.00 -21.97 -1.04
CA THR A 228 -12.16 -22.45 -1.81
C THR A 228 -12.42 -21.50 -2.97
N ALA A 229 -12.20 -21.98 -4.19
CA ALA A 229 -12.55 -21.22 -5.40
C ALA A 229 -14.07 -21.22 -5.64
N PRO A 230 -14.66 -20.11 -6.11
CA PRO A 230 -16.03 -20.11 -6.58
C PRO A 230 -16.21 -21.07 -7.76
N ALA A 231 -17.43 -21.55 -7.98
CA ALA A 231 -17.73 -22.51 -9.05
C ALA A 231 -17.27 -21.98 -10.42
N GLY A 232 -16.39 -22.72 -11.10
CA GLY A 232 -15.83 -22.36 -12.40
C GLY A 232 -14.56 -21.49 -12.36
N GLY A 233 -14.05 -21.14 -11.18
CA GLY A 233 -12.78 -20.41 -11.00
C GLY A 233 -11.69 -21.26 -10.36
N GLY A 234 -10.44 -20.78 -10.41
CA GLY A 234 -9.29 -21.39 -9.72
C GLY A 234 -8.90 -20.67 -8.44
N VAL A 235 -8.00 -21.26 -7.64
CA VAL A 235 -7.37 -20.60 -6.47
C VAL A 235 -6.72 -19.27 -6.86
N GLY A 236 -6.12 -19.22 -8.06
CA GLY A 236 -5.56 -17.98 -8.61
C GLY A 236 -6.59 -16.86 -8.78
N ASP A 237 -7.85 -17.17 -9.05
CA ASP A 237 -8.92 -16.17 -9.12
C ASP A 237 -9.31 -15.65 -7.74
N VAL A 238 -9.32 -16.51 -6.71
CA VAL A 238 -9.54 -16.05 -5.33
C VAL A 238 -8.43 -15.08 -4.91
N VAL A 239 -7.18 -15.43 -5.20
CA VAL A 239 -6.04 -14.56 -4.90
C VAL A 239 -6.16 -13.25 -5.68
N ARG A 240 -6.37 -13.31 -6.99
CA ARG A 240 -6.42 -12.13 -7.86
C ARG A 240 -7.61 -11.21 -7.59
N LYS A 241 -8.80 -11.75 -7.35
CA LYS A 241 -10.06 -10.99 -7.31
C LYS A 241 -10.60 -10.73 -5.90
N GLN A 242 -10.10 -11.43 -4.88
CA GLN A 242 -10.56 -11.25 -3.51
C GLN A 242 -9.44 -10.81 -2.58
N ILE A 243 -8.28 -11.47 -2.61
CA ILE A 243 -7.18 -11.21 -1.67
C ILE A 243 -6.36 -9.99 -2.11
N PHE A 244 -5.88 -9.96 -3.35
CA PHE A 244 -5.04 -8.88 -3.86
C PHE A 244 -5.71 -7.49 -3.78
N PRO A 245 -6.99 -7.30 -4.15
CA PRO A 245 -7.67 -6.01 -4.01
C PRO A 245 -7.68 -5.51 -2.56
N ILE A 246 -7.95 -6.42 -1.61
CA ILE A 246 -7.96 -6.10 -0.18
C ILE A 246 -6.55 -5.75 0.30
N ALA A 247 -5.55 -6.52 -0.11
CA ALA A 247 -4.14 -6.27 0.22
C ALA A 247 -3.71 -4.87 -0.21
N VAL A 248 -4.10 -4.44 -1.43
CA VAL A 248 -3.84 -3.09 -1.93
C VAL A 248 -4.60 -2.05 -1.11
N GLN A 249 -5.89 -2.24 -0.89
CA GLN A 249 -6.75 -1.31 -0.14
C GLN A 249 -6.26 -1.08 1.30
N ASP A 250 -5.77 -2.12 1.97
CA ASP A 250 -5.20 -2.04 3.32
C ASP A 250 -3.96 -1.12 3.38
N LEU A 251 -3.13 -1.11 2.33
CA LEU A 251 -1.91 -0.29 2.28
C LEU A 251 -2.12 1.11 1.72
N VAL A 252 -3.08 1.30 0.80
CA VAL A 252 -3.43 2.63 0.28
C VAL A 252 -3.77 3.61 1.42
N GLY A 253 -4.43 3.11 2.47
CA GLY A 253 -4.74 3.92 3.66
C GLY A 253 -3.50 4.46 4.41
N LYS A 254 -2.33 3.83 4.26
CA LYS A 254 -1.09 4.29 4.90
C LYS A 254 -0.50 5.52 4.23
N LEU A 255 -0.72 5.70 2.92
CA LEU A 255 -0.22 6.84 2.14
C LEU A 255 -1.33 7.41 1.24
N PRO A 256 -2.34 8.09 1.81
CA PRO A 256 -3.49 8.57 1.05
C PRO A 256 -3.14 9.76 0.16
N ARG A 257 -3.83 9.93 -0.97
CA ARG A 257 -3.60 11.03 -1.95
C ARG A 257 -3.85 12.37 -1.29
N LYS A 258 -2.82 13.21 -1.23
CA LYS A 258 -2.89 14.61 -0.77
C LYS A 258 -2.74 15.60 -1.92
N PHE A 259 -2.06 15.19 -2.98
CA PHE A 259 -1.72 16.00 -4.14
C PHE A 259 -2.32 15.37 -5.40
N ALA A 260 -3.08 16.14 -6.17
CA ALA A 260 -3.89 15.65 -7.28
C ALA A 260 -3.61 16.41 -8.59
#